data_AF-A0A2H5AJA5-F1
#
_entry.id   AF-A0A2H5AJA5-F1
#
_cell.length_a   1.000
_cell.length_b   1.000
_cell.length_c   1.000
_cell.angle_alpha   90.00
_cell.angle_beta   90.00
_cell.angle_gamma   90.00
#
_symmetry.space_group_name_H-M   'P 1'
#
loop_
_entity.id
_entity.type
_entity.pdbx_description
1 polymer ?
#
loop_
_entity_poly.entity_id
_entity_poly.type
_entity_poly.pdbx_seq_one_letter_code
_entity_poly.pdbx_strand_id
1 'polypeptide(L)'
;PSFGVKGGAAGGGYSQVVPMEDINLHFTGDLHAITTAHNLLAALLDNHLHQGNPLNIDPRRVVFRRVIDLNERALRYVNVGLGGKTNGVPRESGFDITVASEVMAILCLSESIKELKERLAQIVVAYTYDGTAVTAGDLNAQGSMAVVLKDALKPNLVQALEHVPAFV
;
A
#
# COMPACT_ATOMS: atom_id res chain seq x y z
N PRO A 1 8.66 11.71 -4.25
CA PRO A 1 9.17 12.39 -5.47
C PRO A 1 9.37 13.91 -5.36
N SER A 2 8.44 14.61 -4.71
CA SER A 2 8.43 16.08 -4.56
C SER A 2 9.72 16.63 -3.90
N PHE A 3 10.31 15.86 -2.97
CA PHE A 3 11.57 16.20 -2.30
C PHE A 3 12.85 15.79 -3.08
N GLY A 4 12.69 15.25 -4.29
CA GLY A 4 13.79 14.90 -5.18
C GLY A 4 13.92 15.92 -6.31
N VAL A 5 13.35 15.61 -7.47
CA VAL A 5 13.46 16.42 -8.70
C VAL A 5 12.08 16.75 -9.30
N LYS A 6 10.98 16.25 -8.73
CA LYS A 6 9.65 16.38 -9.33
C LYS A 6 8.93 17.64 -8.82
N GLY A 7 8.61 18.58 -9.71
CA GLY A 7 7.75 19.74 -9.44
C GLY A 7 6.38 19.61 -10.10
N GLY A 8 5.32 19.98 -9.37
CA GLY A 8 3.95 20.27 -9.83
C GLY A 8 3.22 19.17 -10.60
N ALA A 9 2.45 18.31 -9.91
CA ALA A 9 1.66 17.26 -10.58
C ALA A 9 0.32 17.76 -11.16
N ALA A 10 -0.19 18.91 -10.71
CA ALA A 10 -1.54 19.37 -10.97
C ALA A 10 -1.63 20.62 -11.87
N GLY A 11 -0.93 20.59 -13.01
CA GLY A 11 -0.94 21.64 -14.04
C GLY A 11 0.21 22.65 -13.96
N GLY A 12 0.13 23.73 -14.75
CA GLY A 12 1.18 24.75 -14.92
C GLY A 12 0.65 26.12 -15.34
N GLY A 13 1.27 27.21 -14.84
CA GLY A 13 0.90 28.58 -15.21
C GLY A 13 -0.52 28.95 -14.77
N TYR A 14 -1.33 29.47 -15.69
CA TYR A 14 -2.74 29.84 -15.42
C TYR A 14 -3.71 28.65 -15.46
N SER A 15 -3.23 27.44 -15.77
CA SER A 15 -4.05 26.21 -15.82
C SER A 15 -3.57 25.22 -14.77
N GLN A 16 -4.05 25.38 -13.54
CA GLN A 16 -3.64 24.63 -12.36
C GLN A 16 -4.81 24.31 -11.45
N VAL A 17 -4.72 23.17 -10.76
CA VAL A 17 -5.58 22.82 -9.62
C VAL A 17 -4.89 23.27 -8.33
N VAL A 18 -5.68 23.82 -7.41
CA VAL A 18 -5.21 24.43 -6.15
C VAL A 18 -6.01 23.92 -4.95
N PRO A 19 -5.43 23.91 -3.73
CA PRO A 19 -4.07 24.37 -3.36
C PRO A 19 -2.97 23.36 -3.68
N MET A 20 -1.95 23.78 -4.44
CA MET A 20 -0.90 22.90 -4.95
C MET A 20 0.07 22.39 -3.84
N GLU A 21 0.26 23.16 -2.77
CA GLU A 21 1.09 22.74 -1.63
C GLU A 21 0.47 21.54 -0.91
N ASP A 22 -0.83 21.57 -0.64
CA ASP A 22 -1.53 20.46 -0.01
C ASP A 22 -1.53 19.22 -0.92
N ILE A 23 -1.84 19.39 -2.21
CA ILE A 23 -1.87 18.30 -3.21
C ILE A 23 -0.50 17.61 -3.34
N ASN A 24 0.61 18.35 -3.28
CA ASN A 24 1.95 17.78 -3.45
C ASN A 24 2.54 17.15 -2.18
N LEU A 25 1.91 17.35 -1.02
CA LEU A 25 2.37 16.87 0.28
C LEU A 25 1.44 15.77 0.82
N HIS A 26 0.72 16.03 1.90
CA HIS A 26 -0.11 15.04 2.56
C HIS A 26 -1.52 14.96 1.97
N PHE A 27 -1.96 16.05 1.35
CA PHE A 27 -3.33 16.28 0.91
C PHE A 27 -4.34 15.80 1.97
N THR A 28 -5.27 14.93 1.60
CA THR A 28 -6.29 14.36 2.48
C THR A 28 -5.83 13.09 3.22
N GLY A 29 -4.59 12.65 2.99
CA GLY A 29 -3.99 11.49 3.67
C GLY A 29 -4.18 10.15 2.97
N ASP A 30 -4.68 10.13 1.74
CA ASP A 30 -4.99 8.89 1.00
C ASP A 30 -3.76 8.00 0.80
N LEU A 31 -2.61 8.59 0.47
CA LEU A 31 -1.35 7.85 0.35
C LEU A 31 -0.89 7.26 1.70
N HIS A 32 -1.17 7.94 2.82
CA HIS A 32 -0.88 7.41 4.15
C HIS A 32 -1.79 6.21 4.47
N ALA A 33 -3.07 6.29 4.11
CA ALA A 33 -4.02 5.19 4.27
C ALA A 33 -3.61 3.96 3.44
N ILE A 34 -3.21 4.16 2.17
CA ILE A 34 -2.70 3.09 1.31
C ILE A 34 -1.43 2.47 1.87
N THR A 35 -0.47 3.31 2.29
CA THR A 35 0.78 2.85 2.93
C THR A 35 0.49 2.00 4.17
N THR A 36 -0.45 2.46 5.00
CA THR A 36 -0.85 1.77 6.24
C THR A 36 -1.53 0.44 5.94
N ALA A 37 -2.50 0.41 5.01
CA ALA A 37 -3.21 -0.81 4.65
C ALA A 37 -2.28 -1.85 4.02
N HIS A 38 -1.36 -1.42 3.15
CA HIS A 38 -0.35 -2.30 2.56
C HIS A 38 0.57 -2.90 3.62
N ASN A 39 1.16 -2.06 4.47
CA ASN A 39 2.12 -2.53 5.46
C ASN A 39 1.44 -3.33 6.60
N LEU A 40 0.15 -3.11 6.85
CA LEU A 40 -0.66 -3.97 7.72
C LEU A 40 -0.71 -5.40 7.18
N LEU A 41 -0.98 -5.59 5.88
CA LEU A 41 -0.97 -6.92 5.26
C LEU A 41 0.41 -7.59 5.35
N ALA A 42 1.49 -6.85 5.07
CA ALA A 42 2.84 -7.35 5.22
C ALA A 42 3.16 -7.75 6.68
N ALA A 43 2.69 -6.97 7.66
CA ALA A 43 2.86 -7.27 9.09
C ALA A 43 2.04 -8.50 9.52
N LEU A 44 0.80 -8.66 9.04
CA LEU A 44 -0.03 -9.84 9.30
C LEU A 44 0.60 -11.11 8.73
N LEU A 45 1.19 -11.04 7.52
CA LEU A 45 1.92 -12.14 6.92
C LEU A 45 3.11 -12.57 7.79
N ASP A 46 3.96 -11.63 8.21
CA ASP A 46 5.14 -11.97 9.02
C ASP A 46 4.75 -12.42 10.43
N ASN A 47 3.67 -11.88 11.00
CA ASN A 47 3.10 -12.38 12.24
C ASN A 47 2.57 -13.81 12.07
N HIS A 48 1.90 -14.12 10.98
CA HIS A 48 1.44 -15.48 10.69
C HIS A 48 2.61 -16.47 10.60
N LEU A 49 3.71 -16.09 9.93
CA LEU A 49 4.96 -16.86 9.92
C LEU A 49 5.49 -17.08 11.34
N HIS A 50 5.49 -16.03 12.17
CA HIS A 50 5.99 -16.08 13.55
C HIS A 50 5.14 -16.95 14.48
N GLN A 51 3.80 -16.90 14.36
CA GLN A 51 2.84 -17.61 15.22
C GLN A 51 2.66 -19.09 14.86
N GLY A 52 3.56 -19.67 14.07
CA GLY A 52 3.58 -21.09 13.74
C GLY A 52 3.27 -21.43 12.29
N ASN A 53 3.00 -20.44 11.45
CA ASN A 53 2.77 -20.60 10.00
C ASN A 53 1.76 -21.72 9.61
N PRO A 54 0.51 -21.74 10.13
CA PRO A 54 -0.47 -22.77 9.77
C PRO A 54 -0.76 -22.94 8.27
N LEU A 55 -0.62 -21.86 7.49
CA LEU A 55 -0.81 -21.88 6.02
C LEU A 55 0.40 -22.45 5.26
N ASN A 56 1.46 -22.88 5.96
CA ASN A 56 2.65 -23.48 5.36
C ASN A 56 3.31 -22.59 4.28
N ILE A 57 3.32 -21.28 4.50
CA ILE A 57 3.96 -20.29 3.61
C ILE A 57 5.46 -20.56 3.55
N ASP A 58 6.04 -20.57 2.36
CA ASP A 58 7.50 -20.59 2.20
C ASP A 58 8.03 -19.14 2.32
N PRO A 59 8.83 -18.80 3.36
CA PRO A 59 9.35 -17.44 3.54
C PRO A 59 10.18 -16.91 2.36
N ARG A 60 10.70 -17.81 1.53
CA ARG A 60 11.49 -17.48 0.32
C ARG A 60 10.59 -17.16 -0.88
N ARG A 61 9.30 -17.49 -0.80
CA ARG A 61 8.30 -17.28 -1.86
C ARG A 61 7.23 -16.27 -1.46
N VAL A 62 7.57 -15.37 -0.54
CA VAL A 62 6.76 -14.19 -0.26
C VAL A 62 6.98 -13.17 -1.37
N VAL A 63 5.94 -12.90 -2.16
CA VAL A 63 5.98 -11.93 -3.26
C VAL A 63 5.54 -10.54 -2.80
N PHE A 64 4.77 -10.47 -1.70
CA PHE A 64 4.33 -9.21 -1.13
C PHE A 64 5.48 -8.48 -0.44
N ARG A 65 5.84 -7.33 -1.00
CA ARG A 65 6.87 -6.42 -0.49
C ARG A 65 6.25 -5.48 0.55
N ARG A 66 7.00 -4.47 0.98
CA ARG A 66 6.49 -3.35 1.80
C ARG A 66 6.45 -2.08 0.96
N VAL A 67 5.83 -1.02 1.47
CA VAL A 67 5.85 0.27 0.78
C VAL A 67 6.13 1.45 1.69
N ILE A 68 6.67 2.51 1.10
CA ILE A 68 6.81 3.83 1.71
C ILE A 68 6.74 4.89 0.62
N ASP A 69 6.09 6.02 0.88
CA ASP A 69 6.03 7.13 -0.09
C ASP A 69 7.25 8.05 0.02
N LEU A 70 8.43 7.47 -0.11
CA LEU A 70 9.70 8.17 -0.10
C LEU A 70 10.62 7.62 -1.18
N ASN A 71 11.48 8.49 -1.70
CA ASN A 71 12.52 8.12 -2.65
C ASN A 71 13.72 7.51 -1.89
N GLU A 72 13.54 6.34 -1.28
CA GLU A 72 14.57 5.67 -0.49
C GLU A 72 15.14 4.45 -1.23
N ARG A 73 16.33 4.60 -1.81
CA ARG A 73 16.96 3.54 -2.61
C ARG A 73 17.53 2.40 -1.75
N ALA A 74 17.89 2.68 -0.49
CA ALA A 74 18.52 1.70 0.39
C ALA A 74 17.55 0.57 0.78
N LEU A 75 16.24 0.81 0.68
CA LEU A 75 15.21 -0.17 1.04
C LEU A 75 14.79 -1.11 -0.11
N ARG A 76 15.41 -1.01 -1.30
CA ARG A 76 15.05 -1.86 -2.45
C ARG A 76 15.21 -3.36 -2.16
N TYR A 77 16.25 -3.72 -1.41
CA TYR A 77 16.56 -5.08 -0.98
C TYR A 77 16.99 -5.05 0.48
N VAL A 78 16.28 -5.79 1.33
CA VAL A 78 16.54 -5.84 2.78
C VAL A 78 16.38 -7.26 3.32
N ASN A 79 17.01 -7.54 4.45
CA ASN A 79 16.71 -8.69 5.27
C ASN A 79 15.85 -8.25 6.46
N VAL A 80 14.72 -8.92 6.67
CA VAL A 80 13.79 -8.65 7.79
C VAL A 80 13.76 -9.83 8.76
N GLY A 81 13.18 -9.64 9.94
CA GLY A 81 13.00 -10.71 10.93
C GLY A 81 14.30 -11.20 11.59
N LEU A 82 15.33 -10.34 11.61
CA LEU A 82 16.62 -10.62 12.26
C LEU A 82 16.54 -10.41 13.78
N GLY A 83 17.60 -10.83 14.50
CA GLY A 83 17.71 -10.60 15.93
C GLY A 83 17.20 -11.74 16.82
N GLY A 84 17.07 -12.95 16.27
CA GLY A 84 16.71 -14.16 17.04
C GLY A 84 15.21 -14.45 17.09
N LYS A 85 14.85 -15.55 17.76
CA LYS A 85 13.51 -16.17 17.70
C LYS A 85 12.35 -15.22 18.02
N THR A 86 12.54 -14.27 18.93
CA THR A 86 11.49 -13.33 19.38
C THR A 86 11.16 -12.27 18.34
N ASN A 87 12.00 -12.09 17.31
CA ASN A 87 11.91 -10.98 16.36
C ASN A 87 11.41 -11.39 14.97
N GLY A 88 10.96 -12.63 14.80
CA GLY A 88 10.33 -13.13 13.57
C GLY A 88 11.11 -14.22 12.86
N VAL A 89 10.80 -14.41 11.57
CA VAL A 89 11.44 -15.38 10.69
C VAL A 89 12.32 -14.62 9.68
N PRO A 90 13.65 -14.85 9.67
CA PRO A 90 14.53 -14.21 8.71
C PRO A 90 14.13 -14.50 7.27
N ARG A 91 13.99 -13.46 6.44
CA ARG A 91 13.77 -13.57 4.99
C ARG A 91 14.20 -12.32 4.24
N GLU A 92 14.42 -12.48 2.94
CA GLU A 92 14.60 -11.36 2.01
C GLU A 92 13.27 -10.64 1.77
N SER A 93 13.35 -9.32 1.60
CA SER A 93 12.22 -8.45 1.30
C SER A 93 12.72 -7.17 0.62
N GLY A 94 11.83 -6.19 0.48
CA GLY A 94 12.16 -4.87 -0.01
C GLY A 94 10.96 -3.95 0.06
N PHE A 95 11.20 -2.69 -0.28
CA PHE A 95 10.20 -1.65 -0.31
C PHE A 95 10.04 -1.10 -1.71
N ASP A 96 8.79 -0.83 -2.08
CA ASP A 96 8.44 -0.08 -3.28
C ASP A 96 7.82 1.26 -2.87
N ILE A 97 7.70 2.18 -3.82
CA ILE A 97 6.99 3.43 -3.57
C ILE A 97 5.49 3.16 -3.42
N THR A 98 4.79 3.81 -2.48
CA THR A 98 3.37 3.53 -2.17
C THR A 98 2.46 3.51 -3.40
N VAL A 99 2.66 4.44 -4.35
CA VAL A 99 1.86 4.50 -5.58
C VAL A 99 2.02 3.27 -6.50
N ALA A 100 3.07 2.46 -6.33
CA ALA A 100 3.27 1.21 -7.05
C ALA A 100 2.54 0.02 -6.42
N SER A 101 1.90 0.21 -5.26
CA SER A 101 1.18 -0.86 -4.58
C SER A 101 -0.03 -1.35 -5.38
N GLU A 102 -0.28 -2.65 -5.36
CA GLU A 102 -1.56 -3.22 -5.81
C GLU A 102 -2.78 -2.66 -5.02
N VAL A 103 -2.61 -2.28 -3.75
CA VAL A 103 -3.65 -1.60 -2.95
C VAL A 103 -4.05 -0.26 -3.56
N MET A 104 -3.09 0.48 -4.15
CA MET A 104 -3.38 1.71 -4.89
C MET A 104 -4.25 1.39 -6.12
N ALA A 105 -3.84 0.41 -6.92
CA ALA A 105 -4.61 -0.01 -8.10
C ALA A 105 -6.03 -0.47 -7.73
N ILE A 106 -6.16 -1.27 -6.66
CA ILE A 106 -7.44 -1.74 -6.15
C ILE A 106 -8.32 -0.57 -5.68
N LEU A 107 -7.76 0.43 -4.97
CA LEU A 107 -8.51 1.62 -4.56
C LEU A 107 -9.05 2.39 -5.77
N CYS A 108 -8.22 2.60 -6.80
CA CYS A 108 -8.62 3.31 -8.02
C CYS A 108 -9.64 2.56 -8.89
N LEU A 109 -9.72 1.23 -8.76
CA LEU A 109 -10.59 0.35 -9.56
C LEU A 109 -11.84 -0.11 -8.80
N SER A 110 -12.05 0.34 -7.55
CA SER A 110 -13.19 -0.06 -6.73
C SER A 110 -14.29 0.99 -6.77
N GLU A 111 -15.53 0.58 -7.01
CA GLU A 111 -16.70 1.47 -7.00
C GLU A 111 -17.41 1.52 -5.65
N SER A 112 -17.06 0.60 -4.74
CA SER A 112 -17.67 0.53 -3.41
C SER A 112 -16.74 -0.11 -2.38
N ILE A 113 -17.04 0.14 -1.09
CA ILE A 113 -16.30 -0.50 0.02
C ILE A 113 -16.42 -2.03 0.02
N LYS A 114 -17.54 -2.55 -0.52
CA LYS A 114 -17.76 -3.99 -0.66
C LYS A 114 -16.80 -4.57 -1.69
N GLU A 115 -16.76 -3.97 -2.88
CA GLU A 115 -15.87 -4.38 -3.97
C GLU A 115 -14.39 -4.21 -3.58
N LEU A 116 -14.05 -3.10 -2.90
CA LEU A 116 -12.72 -2.88 -2.35
C LEU A 116 -12.29 -4.06 -1.47
N LYS A 117 -13.13 -4.45 -0.52
CA LYS A 117 -12.85 -5.57 0.39
C LYS A 117 -12.71 -6.91 -0.35
N GLU A 118 -13.53 -7.15 -1.37
CA GLU A 118 -13.47 -8.36 -2.19
C GLU A 118 -12.17 -8.45 -3.01
N ARG A 119 -11.77 -7.34 -3.65
CA ARG A 119 -10.51 -7.25 -4.40
C ARG A 119 -9.29 -7.38 -3.48
N LEU A 120 -9.30 -6.71 -2.33
CA LEU A 120 -8.23 -6.82 -1.33
C LEU A 120 -8.03 -8.27 -0.86
N ALA A 121 -9.12 -9.04 -0.70
CA ALA A 121 -9.03 -10.45 -0.29
C ALA A 121 -8.31 -11.34 -1.31
N GLN A 122 -8.31 -10.95 -2.59
CA GLN A 122 -7.74 -11.73 -3.70
C GLN A 122 -6.25 -11.46 -3.94
N ILE A 123 -5.66 -10.47 -3.27
CA ILE A 123 -4.22 -10.16 -3.38
C ILE A 123 -3.43 -11.41 -3.02
N VAL A 124 -2.62 -11.91 -3.95
CA VAL A 124 -1.68 -13.01 -3.69
C VAL A 124 -0.46 -12.45 -2.96
N VAL A 125 -0.19 -12.96 -1.77
CA VAL A 125 0.91 -12.45 -0.93
C VAL A 125 2.14 -13.35 -0.90
N ALA A 126 1.93 -14.66 -1.05
CA ALA A 126 3.00 -15.63 -1.00
C ALA A 126 2.57 -16.95 -1.66
N TYR A 127 3.51 -17.88 -1.72
CA TYR A 127 3.24 -19.27 -2.07
C TYR A 127 3.67 -20.19 -0.93
N THR A 128 2.96 -21.29 -0.77
CA THR A 128 3.34 -22.38 0.14
C THR A 128 4.55 -23.16 -0.40
N TYR A 129 5.11 -24.06 0.42
CA TYR A 129 6.19 -24.94 0.00
C TYR A 129 5.81 -25.85 -1.19
N ASP A 130 4.55 -26.25 -1.30
CA ASP A 130 3.97 -27.01 -2.42
C ASP A 130 3.62 -26.14 -3.64
N GLY A 131 3.74 -24.81 -3.53
CA GLY A 131 3.49 -23.88 -4.64
C GLY A 131 2.04 -23.39 -4.77
N THR A 132 1.20 -23.66 -3.78
CA THR A 132 -0.17 -23.14 -3.71
C THR A 132 -0.14 -21.65 -3.36
N ALA A 133 -0.94 -20.83 -4.05
CA ALA A 133 -1.04 -19.40 -3.77
C ALA A 133 -1.72 -19.15 -2.42
N VAL A 134 -1.18 -18.20 -1.66
CA VAL A 134 -1.77 -17.70 -0.40
C VAL A 134 -2.17 -16.24 -0.61
N THR A 135 -3.40 -15.94 -0.24
CA THR A 135 -4.02 -14.63 -0.44
C THR A 135 -4.12 -13.82 0.86
N ALA A 136 -4.38 -12.52 0.74
CA ALA A 136 -4.72 -11.68 1.88
C ALA A 136 -6.01 -12.14 2.59
N GLY A 137 -6.93 -12.76 1.85
CA GLY A 137 -8.13 -13.40 2.39
C GLY A 137 -7.82 -14.57 3.32
N ASP A 138 -6.84 -15.41 2.97
CA ASP A 138 -6.38 -16.52 3.81
C ASP A 138 -5.77 -16.04 5.14
N LEU A 139 -5.20 -14.83 5.14
CA LEU A 139 -4.69 -14.14 6.32
C LEU A 139 -5.76 -13.32 7.07
N ASN A 140 -7.01 -13.32 6.61
CA ASN A 140 -8.12 -12.52 7.15
C ASN A 140 -7.82 -11.00 7.22
N ALA A 141 -7.01 -10.47 6.30
CA ALA A 141 -6.54 -9.08 6.33
C ALA A 141 -7.52 -8.07 5.71
N GLN A 142 -8.36 -8.52 4.78
CA GLN A 142 -9.18 -7.68 3.91
C GLN A 142 -10.11 -6.72 4.67
N GLY A 143 -10.68 -7.17 5.79
CA GLY A 143 -11.57 -6.35 6.60
C GLY A 143 -10.84 -5.17 7.24
N SER A 144 -9.70 -5.45 7.87
CA SER A 144 -8.87 -4.43 8.52
C SER A 144 -8.29 -3.44 7.50
N MET A 145 -7.84 -3.93 6.35
CA MET A 145 -7.37 -3.07 5.25
C MET A 145 -8.48 -2.15 4.73
N ALA A 146 -9.69 -2.68 4.51
CA ALA A 146 -10.83 -1.89 4.05
C ALA A 146 -11.23 -0.80 5.06
N VAL A 147 -11.13 -1.08 6.37
CA VAL A 147 -11.39 -0.07 7.41
C VAL A 147 -10.38 1.08 7.34
N VAL A 148 -9.09 0.78 7.15
CA VAL A 148 -8.04 1.80 6.99
C VAL A 148 -8.28 2.67 5.75
N LEU A 149 -8.81 2.09 4.67
CA LEU A 149 -9.05 2.76 3.39
C LEU A 149 -10.44 3.43 3.28
N LYS A 150 -11.29 3.32 4.30
CA LYS A 150 -12.70 3.73 4.23
C LYS A 150 -12.88 5.18 3.78
N ASP A 151 -12.09 6.10 4.32
CA ASP A 151 -12.20 7.52 3.99
C ASP A 151 -11.42 7.87 2.71
N ALA A 152 -10.31 7.18 2.44
CA ALA A 152 -9.52 7.34 1.22
C ALA A 152 -10.26 6.89 -0.06
N LEU A 153 -11.34 6.12 0.08
CA LEU A 153 -12.21 5.76 -1.06
C LEU A 153 -13.09 6.95 -1.51
N LYS A 154 -13.23 8.00 -0.71
CA LYS A 154 -14.05 9.17 -1.05
C LYS A 154 -13.24 10.11 -1.95
N PRO A 155 -13.76 10.53 -3.11
CA PRO A 155 -13.07 11.49 -3.97
C PRO A 155 -12.83 12.84 -3.28
N ASN A 156 -11.67 13.45 -3.55
CA ASN A 156 -11.31 14.73 -2.95
C ASN A 156 -11.71 15.88 -3.88
N LEU A 157 -12.62 16.74 -3.44
CA LEU A 157 -13.05 17.91 -4.21
C LEU A 157 -12.12 19.10 -3.96
N VAL A 158 -11.55 19.63 -5.03
CA VAL A 158 -10.74 20.85 -5.08
C VAL A 158 -11.20 21.72 -6.25
N GLN A 159 -10.44 22.74 -6.61
CA GLN A 159 -10.80 23.67 -7.68
C GLN A 159 -9.60 24.07 -8.54
N ALA A 160 -9.87 24.45 -9.78
CA ALA A 160 -8.92 25.15 -10.63
C ALA A 160 -8.79 26.64 -10.22
N LEU A 161 -7.78 27.34 -10.75
CA LEU A 161 -7.62 28.79 -10.57
C LEU A 161 -8.86 29.61 -10.99
N GLU A 162 -9.61 29.12 -11.97
CA GLU A 162 -10.87 29.73 -12.44
C GLU A 162 -12.10 29.26 -11.65
N HIS A 163 -11.91 28.67 -10.46
CA HIS A 163 -12.96 28.16 -9.57
C HIS A 163 -13.81 27.03 -10.17
N VAL A 164 -13.29 26.33 -11.19
CA VAL A 164 -13.93 25.14 -11.75
C VAL A 164 -13.69 23.94 -10.81
N PRO A 165 -14.73 23.19 -10.41
CA PRO A 165 -14.59 22.00 -9.57
C PRO A 165 -13.71 20.92 -10.22
N ALA A 166 -12.84 20.28 -9.42
CA ALA A 166 -12.00 19.18 -9.86
C ALA A 166 -11.91 18.09 -8.78
N PHE A 167 -11.91 16.83 -9.19
CA PHE A 167 -11.53 15.71 -8.31
C PHE A 167 -10.05 15.37 -8.51
N VAL A 168 -9.36 15.14 -7.40
CA VAL A 168 -7.97 14.67 -7.35
C VAL A 168 -7.91 13.38 -6.54
#